data_AF-A0A4V6EP36-F1
#
_entry.id   AF-A0A4V6EP36-F1
#
_cell.length_a   1.000
_cell.length_b   1.000
_cell.length_c   1.000
_cell.angle_alpha   90.00
_cell.angle_beta   90.00
_cell.angle_gamma   90.00
#
_symmetry.space_group_name_H-M   'P 1'
#
loop_
_entity.id
_entity.type
_entity.pdbx_description
1 polymer ?
#
loop_
_entity_poly.entity_id
_entity_poly.type
_entity_poly.pdbx_seq_one_letter_code
_entity_poly.pdbx_strand_id
1 'polypeptide(L)'
;MKRNIIIVYILVMAIILSVMPINVFADFNEAAVEASAKYDEVAVNKLVAKTNVLDLKAKSAVLMDAASGKILTEKNSHEKLAIASVTKVMSMLLIMEAIDSGKLSFDDKVPVSEYAAGMGGSQAYLEPGEEFTVTEMLKALAIHSSNDVTVALAEKVSGSEEAFVADMNRKAEELGMKDTHFLDCTGLEDEGYSSAHDVAIMSRELIVKHPKILEFTGIRHDTFRNGTFSLDNTNKLIRFYANTDGLKTGFTNKAGFNLTATTKRNNLRLISVVLGEPDSNTRFAEARKLMDYGFANYEVVSLDKKGELVGNISVKKGTKLIVSAAYGSDTSVLVAKGEKGKIEKEVVLTPELTAPVEINQKVGDIIYKIDGNEVGRFDLVANENVSRISFAKLFTRLVSRWFNLGRA
;
A
#
# COMPACT_ATOMS: atom_id res chain seq x y z
N MET A 1 -74.20 -27.54 -14.17
CA MET A 1 -73.89 -26.48 -13.18
C MET A 1 -72.56 -26.69 -12.42
N LYS A 2 -72.17 -27.90 -12.02
CA LYS A 2 -70.93 -28.13 -11.23
C LYS A 2 -69.59 -28.04 -12.02
N ARG A 3 -69.59 -28.21 -13.35
CA ARG A 3 -68.34 -28.19 -14.16
C ARG A 3 -67.83 -26.79 -14.49
N ASN A 4 -68.73 -25.79 -14.55
CA ASN A 4 -68.36 -24.41 -14.84
C ASN A 4 -67.84 -23.65 -13.61
N ILE A 5 -68.21 -24.09 -12.40
CA ILE A 5 -67.74 -23.49 -11.14
C ILE A 5 -66.26 -23.85 -10.90
N ILE A 6 -65.83 -25.07 -11.24
CA ILE A 6 -64.44 -25.51 -11.07
C ILE A 6 -63.49 -24.76 -12.02
N ILE A 7 -63.91 -24.50 -13.25
CA ILE A 7 -63.10 -23.75 -14.24
C ILE A 7 -62.95 -22.28 -13.81
N VAL A 8 -64.01 -21.67 -13.26
CA VAL A 8 -63.95 -20.30 -12.71
C VAL A 8 -63.04 -20.24 -11.48
N TYR A 9 -63.07 -21.24 -10.60
CA TYR A 9 -62.17 -21.29 -9.45
C TYR A 9 -60.69 -21.45 -9.85
N ILE A 10 -60.39 -22.27 -10.86
CA ILE A 10 -59.01 -22.45 -11.35
C ILE A 10 -58.49 -21.18 -12.05
N LEU A 11 -59.34 -20.48 -12.81
CA LEU A 11 -58.97 -19.20 -13.44
C LEU A 11 -58.77 -18.07 -12.42
N VAL A 12 -59.60 -18.01 -11.37
CA VAL A 12 -59.45 -17.03 -10.29
C VAL A 12 -58.21 -17.32 -9.44
N MET A 13 -57.87 -18.60 -9.21
CA MET A 13 -56.62 -18.95 -8.52
C MET A 13 -55.37 -18.64 -9.35
N ALA A 14 -55.43 -18.85 -10.66
CA ALA A 14 -54.33 -18.53 -11.57
C ALA A 14 -54.08 -17.01 -11.70
N ILE A 15 -55.13 -16.19 -11.58
CA ILE A 15 -55.01 -14.73 -11.56
C ILE A 15 -54.50 -14.23 -10.20
N ILE A 16 -54.90 -14.84 -9.08
CA ILE A 16 -54.38 -14.47 -7.75
C ILE A 16 -52.89 -14.83 -7.60
N LEU A 17 -52.42 -15.87 -8.29
CA LEU A 17 -51.00 -16.24 -8.35
C LEU A 17 -50.15 -15.37 -9.29
N SER A 18 -50.76 -14.55 -10.16
CA SER A 18 -50.03 -13.66 -11.09
C SER A 18 -49.92 -12.21 -10.62
N VAL A 19 -50.52 -11.85 -9.47
CA VAL A 19 -50.46 -10.49 -8.89
C VAL A 19 -49.72 -10.40 -7.55
N MET A 20 -49.04 -11.47 -7.13
CA MET A 20 -48.08 -11.32 -6.03
C MET A 20 -46.81 -10.69 -6.60
N PRO A 21 -46.38 -9.50 -6.11
CA PRO A 21 -45.04 -9.04 -6.38
C PRO A 21 -44.10 -10.07 -5.76
N ILE A 22 -43.43 -10.82 -6.63
CA ILE A 22 -42.28 -11.61 -6.25
C ILE A 22 -41.21 -10.59 -5.85
N ASN A 23 -41.19 -10.22 -4.57
CA ASN A 23 -40.11 -9.49 -3.94
C ASN A 23 -38.88 -10.39 -3.90
N VAL A 24 -38.21 -10.57 -5.04
CA VAL A 24 -36.89 -11.24 -5.13
C VAL A 24 -35.74 -10.23 -5.05
N PHE A 25 -36.02 -8.96 -4.76
CA PHE A 25 -35.02 -7.93 -4.50
C PHE A 25 -34.75 -7.65 -3.01
N ALA A 26 -35.21 -8.51 -2.09
CA ALA A 26 -35.02 -8.31 -0.65
C ALA A 26 -33.88 -9.16 -0.04
N ASP A 27 -33.54 -10.32 -0.62
CA ASP A 27 -32.61 -11.27 0.03
C ASP A 27 -31.12 -10.97 -0.18
N PHE A 28 -30.76 -10.09 -1.12
CA PHE A 28 -29.37 -9.62 -1.26
C PHE A 28 -28.99 -8.56 -0.22
N ASN A 29 -29.98 -7.89 0.38
CA ASN A 29 -29.74 -6.80 1.33
C ASN A 29 -29.56 -7.33 2.76
N GLU A 30 -30.26 -8.42 3.12
CA GLU A 30 -30.15 -9.02 4.45
C GLU A 30 -28.77 -9.64 4.69
N ALA A 31 -28.19 -10.35 3.72
CA ALA A 31 -26.84 -10.92 3.84
C ALA A 31 -25.72 -9.85 3.90
N ALA A 32 -25.90 -8.71 3.21
CA ALA A 32 -24.96 -7.59 3.28
C ALA A 32 -25.06 -6.82 4.61
N VAL A 33 -26.25 -6.77 5.21
CA VAL A 33 -26.48 -6.16 6.53
C VAL A 33 -26.06 -7.10 7.67
N GLU A 34 -26.27 -8.42 7.56
CA GLU A 34 -25.84 -9.43 8.55
C GLU A 34 -24.32 -9.66 8.54
N ALA A 35 -23.66 -9.61 7.38
CA ALA A 35 -22.20 -9.65 7.31
C ALA A 35 -21.53 -8.39 7.90
N SER A 36 -22.27 -7.30 8.05
CA SER A 36 -21.85 -6.16 8.86
C SER A 36 -22.23 -6.40 10.32
N ALA A 37 -21.57 -7.34 11.00
CA ALA A 37 -21.47 -7.21 12.45
C ALA A 37 -20.87 -5.81 12.72
N LYS A 38 -21.74 -4.87 13.10
CA LYS A 38 -21.42 -3.47 13.33
C LYS A 38 -20.23 -3.47 14.28
N TYR A 39 -19.15 -2.82 13.88
CA TYR A 39 -17.96 -2.72 14.71
C TYR A 39 -18.36 -2.37 16.13
N ASP A 40 -18.04 -3.27 17.06
CA ASP A 40 -18.31 -3.10 18.48
C ASP A 40 -16.97 -2.91 19.17
N GLU A 41 -16.70 -1.68 19.61
CA GLU A 41 -15.45 -1.30 20.26
C GLU A 41 -15.18 -2.15 21.52
N VAL A 42 -16.21 -2.46 22.31
CA VAL A 42 -16.08 -3.26 23.53
C VAL A 42 -15.73 -4.70 23.16
N ALA A 43 -16.41 -5.27 22.17
CA ALA A 43 -16.13 -6.62 21.68
C ALA A 43 -14.70 -6.72 21.10
N VAL A 44 -14.32 -5.77 20.24
CA VAL A 44 -12.98 -5.71 19.63
C VAL A 44 -11.90 -5.58 20.70
N ASN A 45 -12.05 -4.69 21.69
CA ASN A 45 -11.10 -4.56 22.79
C ASN A 45 -10.95 -5.87 23.59
N LYS A 46 -12.06 -6.58 23.82
CA LYS A 46 -12.05 -7.89 24.51
C LYS A 46 -11.37 -8.97 23.67
N LEU A 47 -11.55 -8.95 22.34
CA LEU A 47 -10.87 -9.84 21.42
C LEU A 47 -9.37 -9.56 21.40
N VAL A 48 -8.93 -8.30 21.22
CA VAL A 48 -7.51 -7.89 21.24
C VAL A 48 -6.78 -8.39 22.50
N ALA A 49 -7.44 -8.29 23.67
CA ALA A 49 -6.87 -8.75 24.94
C ALA A 49 -6.64 -10.27 24.98
N LYS A 50 -7.45 -11.05 24.26
CA LYS A 50 -7.37 -12.52 24.19
C LYS A 50 -6.56 -13.05 23.01
N THR A 51 -6.48 -12.29 21.92
CA THR A 51 -5.74 -12.68 20.71
C THR A 51 -4.26 -12.84 21.03
N ASN A 52 -3.68 -13.95 20.58
CA ASN A 52 -2.25 -14.19 20.55
C ASN A 52 -1.77 -14.09 19.10
N VAL A 53 -0.68 -13.36 18.84
CA VAL A 53 -0.10 -13.22 17.49
C VAL A 53 0.34 -14.56 16.90
N LEU A 54 0.65 -15.54 17.75
CA LEU A 54 1.00 -16.90 17.32
C LEU A 54 -0.22 -17.79 17.03
N ASP A 55 -1.43 -17.35 17.39
CA ASP A 55 -2.68 -18.11 17.25
C ASP A 55 -3.81 -17.20 16.74
N LEU A 56 -3.59 -16.69 15.53
CA LEU A 56 -4.56 -15.88 14.79
C LEU A 56 -5.68 -16.76 14.23
N LYS A 57 -6.91 -16.24 14.15
CA LYS A 57 -8.03 -16.89 13.48
C LYS A 57 -8.01 -16.65 11.97
N ALA A 58 -7.37 -15.59 11.49
CA ALA A 58 -7.15 -15.35 10.07
C ALA A 58 -6.58 -16.60 9.38
N LYS A 59 -7.03 -16.90 8.15
CA LYS A 59 -6.44 -17.97 7.33
C LYS A 59 -4.99 -17.64 6.99
N SER A 60 -4.76 -16.38 6.60
CA SER A 60 -3.44 -15.84 6.26
C SER A 60 -3.25 -14.46 6.88
N ALA A 61 -2.05 -14.16 7.36
CA ALA A 61 -1.71 -12.87 7.95
C ALA A 61 -0.23 -12.51 7.79
N VAL A 62 0.07 -11.21 7.77
CA VAL A 62 1.44 -10.70 7.79
C VAL A 62 1.51 -9.33 8.46
N LEU A 63 2.62 -9.07 9.16
CA LEU A 63 3.00 -7.75 9.65
C LEU A 63 4.33 -7.34 9.03
N MET A 64 4.36 -6.18 8.38
CA MET A 64 5.52 -5.66 7.66
C MET A 64 5.89 -4.26 8.15
N ASP A 65 7.19 -3.97 8.26
CA ASP A 65 7.70 -2.61 8.34
C ASP A 65 7.69 -1.96 6.94
N ALA A 66 6.99 -0.84 6.80
CA ALA A 66 6.81 -0.19 5.50
C ALA A 66 8.12 0.37 4.93
N ALA A 67 9.05 0.84 5.76
CA ALA A 67 10.30 1.45 5.28
C ALA A 67 11.21 0.38 4.65
N SER A 68 11.55 -0.66 5.40
CA SER A 68 12.47 -1.71 4.97
C SER A 68 11.82 -2.82 4.14
N GLY A 69 10.50 -3.00 4.25
CA GLY A 69 9.81 -4.16 3.70
C GLY A 69 10.01 -5.44 4.50
N LYS A 70 10.67 -5.37 5.67
CA LYS A 70 10.93 -6.53 6.52
C LYS A 70 9.62 -7.07 7.10
N ILE A 71 9.41 -8.38 6.94
CA ILE A 71 8.35 -9.12 7.63
C ILE A 71 8.75 -9.32 9.09
N LEU A 72 7.88 -8.91 10.01
CA LEU A 72 8.08 -9.00 11.45
C LEU A 72 7.45 -10.26 12.04
N THR A 73 6.30 -10.66 11.49
CA THR A 73 5.61 -11.90 11.81
C THR A 73 4.63 -12.23 10.69
N GLU A 74 4.33 -13.53 10.51
CA GLU A 74 3.45 -14.01 9.47
C GLU A 74 2.81 -15.35 9.84
N LYS A 75 1.66 -15.63 9.21
CA LYS A 75 0.94 -16.91 9.26
C LYS A 75 0.44 -17.22 7.86
N ASN A 76 0.85 -18.34 7.28
CA ASN A 76 0.44 -18.78 5.94
C ASN A 76 0.45 -17.63 4.90
N SER A 77 1.45 -16.75 4.96
CA SER A 77 1.43 -15.46 4.26
C SER A 77 1.38 -15.57 2.74
N HIS A 78 1.79 -16.73 2.19
CA HIS A 78 1.75 -17.09 0.77
C HIS A 78 0.51 -17.89 0.35
N GLU A 79 -0.45 -18.13 1.24
CA GLU A 79 -1.69 -18.84 0.91
C GLU A 79 -2.55 -17.99 -0.05
N LYS A 80 -2.92 -18.59 -1.18
CA LYS A 80 -3.74 -17.94 -2.22
C LYS A 80 -5.20 -17.92 -1.79
N LEU A 81 -5.72 -16.72 -1.55
CA LEU A 81 -7.08 -16.49 -1.06
C LEU A 81 -7.77 -15.44 -1.92
N ALA A 82 -9.10 -15.55 -2.03
CA ALA A 82 -9.90 -14.43 -2.52
C ALA A 82 -9.75 -13.26 -1.55
N ILE A 83 -9.42 -12.08 -2.07
CA ILE A 83 -9.15 -10.89 -1.24
C ILE A 83 -10.28 -9.86 -1.24
N ALA A 84 -11.35 -10.11 -2.01
CA ALA A 84 -12.49 -9.21 -2.16
C ALA A 84 -12.03 -7.77 -2.46
N SER A 85 -12.71 -6.76 -1.91
CA SER A 85 -12.36 -5.34 -2.12
C SER A 85 -10.95 -4.90 -1.68
N VAL A 86 -10.12 -5.76 -1.08
CA VAL A 86 -8.69 -5.47 -0.93
C VAL A 86 -7.99 -5.38 -2.31
N THR A 87 -8.55 -5.99 -3.36
CA THR A 87 -8.12 -5.81 -4.77
C THR A 87 -7.96 -4.34 -5.15
N LYS A 88 -8.83 -3.47 -4.62
CA LYS A 88 -8.79 -2.02 -4.92
C LYS A 88 -7.52 -1.32 -4.43
N VAL A 89 -6.68 -1.95 -3.62
CA VAL A 89 -5.34 -1.44 -3.30
C VAL A 89 -4.47 -1.38 -4.56
N MET A 90 -4.52 -2.42 -5.41
CA MET A 90 -3.84 -2.40 -6.72
C MET A 90 -4.47 -1.36 -7.65
N SER A 91 -5.79 -1.22 -7.65
CA SER A 91 -6.48 -0.19 -8.44
C SER A 91 -6.05 1.22 -8.02
N MET A 92 -6.00 1.51 -6.71
CA MET A 92 -5.47 2.77 -6.20
C MET A 92 -4.00 2.99 -6.59
N LEU A 93 -3.17 1.94 -6.56
CA LEU A 93 -1.78 2.02 -6.99
C LEU A 93 -1.66 2.49 -8.43
N LEU A 94 -2.34 1.85 -9.37
CA LEU A 94 -2.28 2.24 -10.78
C LEU A 94 -2.87 3.63 -11.06
N ILE A 95 -3.95 4.00 -10.35
CA ILE A 95 -4.53 5.34 -10.46
C ILE A 95 -3.53 6.39 -9.96
N MET A 96 -2.86 6.14 -8.83
CA MET A 96 -1.84 7.05 -8.30
C MET A 96 -0.59 7.11 -9.19
N GLU A 97 -0.17 6.02 -9.82
CA GLU A 97 0.89 6.03 -10.84
C GLU A 97 0.51 6.87 -12.06
N ALA A 98 -0.75 6.78 -12.52
CA ALA A 98 -1.26 7.62 -13.60
C ALA A 98 -1.26 9.11 -13.21
N ILE A 99 -1.53 9.43 -11.94
CA ILE A 99 -1.47 10.79 -11.42
C ILE A 99 -0.03 11.31 -11.34
N ASP A 100 0.87 10.53 -10.76
CA ASP A 100 2.26 10.95 -10.54
C ASP A 100 3.04 11.06 -11.86
N SER A 101 2.65 10.31 -12.89
CA SER A 101 3.21 10.44 -14.25
C SER A 101 2.59 11.58 -15.07
N GLY A 102 1.53 12.22 -14.57
CA GLY A 102 0.80 13.28 -15.29
C GLY A 102 -0.15 12.78 -16.38
N LYS A 103 -0.40 11.46 -16.46
CA LYS A 103 -1.41 10.86 -17.35
C LYS A 103 -2.83 11.19 -16.91
N LEU A 104 -3.04 11.40 -15.61
CA LEU A 104 -4.30 11.77 -14.98
C LEU A 104 -4.07 12.94 -14.02
N SER A 105 -5.00 13.86 -13.92
CA SER A 105 -5.01 14.91 -12.90
C SER A 105 -6.14 14.69 -11.89
N PHE A 106 -5.96 15.17 -10.67
CA PHE A 106 -6.99 15.16 -9.62
C PHE A 106 -8.29 15.89 -10.05
N ASP A 107 -8.15 16.92 -10.89
CA ASP A 107 -9.27 17.75 -11.36
C ASP A 107 -9.94 17.19 -12.64
N ASP A 108 -9.36 16.15 -13.25
CA ASP A 108 -9.91 15.59 -14.49
C ASP A 108 -11.31 15.03 -14.25
N LYS A 109 -12.20 15.24 -15.22
CA LYS A 109 -13.54 14.66 -15.22
C LYS A 109 -13.50 13.21 -15.71
N VAL A 110 -14.15 12.34 -14.96
CA VAL A 110 -14.32 10.91 -15.21
C VAL A 110 -15.77 10.68 -15.65
N PRO A 111 -16.01 10.40 -16.94
CA PRO A 111 -17.34 10.05 -17.41
C PRO A 111 -17.72 8.65 -16.96
N VAL A 112 -18.99 8.47 -16.59
CA VAL A 112 -19.54 7.19 -16.16
C VAL A 112 -20.13 6.44 -17.35
N SER A 113 -19.60 5.25 -17.63
CA SER A 113 -20.12 4.34 -18.64
C SER A 113 -21.35 3.55 -18.15
N GLU A 114 -22.11 2.97 -19.07
CA GLU A 114 -23.19 2.04 -18.72
C GLU A 114 -22.66 0.81 -17.96
N TYR A 115 -21.45 0.35 -18.30
CA TYR A 115 -20.81 -0.78 -17.65
C TYR A 115 -20.46 -0.45 -16.19
N ALA A 116 -19.81 0.68 -15.94
CA ALA A 116 -19.49 1.15 -14.60
C ALA A 116 -20.75 1.37 -13.76
N ALA A 117 -21.79 1.98 -14.32
CA ALA A 117 -23.07 2.17 -13.62
C ALA A 117 -23.79 0.84 -13.31
N GLY A 118 -23.57 -0.19 -14.14
CA GLY A 118 -24.16 -1.52 -14.00
C GLY A 118 -23.50 -2.43 -12.96
N MET A 119 -22.43 -1.97 -12.30
CA MET A 119 -21.75 -2.76 -11.27
C MET A 119 -22.69 -3.09 -10.09
N GLY A 120 -22.37 -4.16 -9.35
CA GLY A 120 -23.06 -4.51 -8.09
C GLY A 120 -22.19 -4.28 -6.86
N GLY A 121 -22.66 -4.70 -5.69
CA GLY A 121 -21.91 -4.62 -4.42
C GLY A 121 -21.94 -3.22 -3.79
N SER A 122 -20.82 -2.78 -3.21
CA SER A 122 -20.71 -1.41 -2.67
C SER A 122 -20.62 -0.41 -3.80
N GLN A 123 -21.47 0.62 -3.82
CA GLN A 123 -21.62 1.55 -4.94
C GLN A 123 -21.82 2.99 -4.47
N ALA A 124 -21.44 3.95 -5.31
CA ALA A 124 -21.88 5.35 -5.18
C ALA A 124 -23.17 5.63 -5.97
N TYR A 125 -23.73 4.61 -6.63
CA TYR A 125 -24.90 4.66 -7.50
C TYR A 125 -24.72 5.71 -8.60
N LEU A 126 -23.62 5.57 -9.34
CA LEU A 126 -23.35 6.41 -10.51
C LEU A 126 -24.35 6.11 -11.63
N GLU A 127 -24.75 7.13 -12.37
CA GLU A 127 -25.62 6.99 -13.55
C GLU A 127 -24.83 7.24 -14.85
N PRO A 128 -25.20 6.59 -15.98
CA PRO A 128 -24.52 6.80 -17.26
C PRO A 128 -24.57 8.28 -17.69
N GLY A 129 -23.42 8.81 -18.10
CA GLY A 129 -23.28 10.21 -18.53
C GLY A 129 -23.04 11.22 -17.41
N GLU A 130 -23.03 10.79 -16.15
CA GLU A 130 -22.52 11.62 -15.06
C GLU A 130 -21.00 11.81 -15.15
N GLU A 131 -20.51 12.91 -14.58
CA GLU A 131 -19.08 13.21 -14.53
C GLU A 131 -18.67 13.75 -13.15
N PHE A 132 -17.66 13.14 -12.55
CA PHE A 132 -17.06 13.59 -11.30
C PHE A 132 -15.56 13.78 -11.46
N THR A 133 -14.97 14.62 -10.62
CA THR A 133 -13.51 14.77 -10.60
C THR A 133 -12.84 13.50 -10.09
N VAL A 134 -11.58 13.26 -10.50
CA VAL A 134 -10.77 12.17 -9.96
C VAL A 134 -10.65 12.26 -8.43
N THR A 135 -10.56 13.46 -7.85
CA THR A 135 -10.61 13.65 -6.39
C THR A 135 -11.89 13.12 -5.76
N GLU A 136 -13.06 13.44 -6.31
CA GLU A 136 -14.35 12.96 -5.80
C GLU A 136 -14.46 11.43 -5.93
N MET A 137 -14.03 10.89 -7.07
CA MET A 137 -14.03 9.45 -7.32
C MET A 137 -13.06 8.71 -6.39
N LEU A 138 -11.84 9.23 -6.17
CA LEU A 138 -10.87 8.64 -5.24
C LEU A 138 -11.39 8.62 -3.80
N LYS A 139 -12.15 9.64 -3.37
CA LYS A 139 -12.82 9.62 -2.06
C LYS A 139 -13.83 8.49 -1.98
N ALA A 140 -14.72 8.35 -2.97
CA ALA A 140 -15.73 7.29 -2.96
C ALA A 140 -15.10 5.89 -3.03
N LEU A 141 -14.04 5.72 -3.81
CA LEU A 141 -13.26 4.48 -3.88
C LEU A 141 -12.58 4.17 -2.53
N ALA A 142 -11.81 5.10 -1.98
CA ALA A 142 -10.99 4.86 -0.79
C ALA A 142 -11.83 4.72 0.49
N ILE A 143 -12.88 5.54 0.64
CA ILE A 143 -13.70 5.59 1.86
C ILE A 143 -14.82 4.54 1.79
N HIS A 144 -15.60 4.53 0.70
CA HIS A 144 -16.82 3.72 0.61
C HIS A 144 -16.66 2.43 -0.19
N SER A 145 -15.50 2.21 -0.82
CA SER A 145 -15.23 1.00 -1.61
C SER A 145 -16.11 0.84 -2.85
N SER A 146 -16.60 1.94 -3.40
CA SER A 146 -17.53 1.98 -4.54
C SER A 146 -16.96 1.28 -5.79
N ASN A 147 -17.63 0.21 -6.23
CA ASN A 147 -17.26 -0.62 -7.38
C ASN A 147 -17.44 0.11 -8.70
N ASP A 148 -18.62 0.72 -8.88
CA ASP A 148 -18.95 1.58 -10.02
C ASP A 148 -17.89 2.68 -10.25
N VAL A 149 -17.50 3.37 -9.17
CA VAL A 149 -16.44 4.38 -9.20
C VAL A 149 -15.08 3.79 -9.59
N THR A 150 -14.77 2.60 -9.09
CA THR A 150 -13.49 1.93 -9.38
C THR A 150 -13.39 1.56 -10.85
N VAL A 151 -14.46 1.02 -11.44
CA VAL A 151 -14.53 0.69 -12.86
C VAL A 151 -14.45 1.96 -13.71
N ALA A 152 -15.19 3.02 -13.38
CA ALA A 152 -15.11 4.28 -14.13
C ALA A 152 -13.69 4.89 -14.13
N LEU A 153 -12.98 4.83 -13.00
CA LEU A 153 -11.57 5.24 -12.92
C LEU A 153 -10.65 4.32 -13.72
N ALA A 154 -10.88 3.00 -13.69
CA ALA A 154 -10.12 2.02 -14.47
C ALA A 154 -10.27 2.27 -15.98
N GLU A 155 -11.49 2.48 -16.45
CA GLU A 155 -11.81 2.85 -17.84
C GLU A 155 -11.13 4.17 -18.23
N LYS A 156 -11.17 5.18 -17.35
CA LYS A 156 -10.48 6.47 -17.59
C LYS A 156 -8.98 6.31 -17.75
N VAL A 157 -8.36 5.43 -16.94
CA VAL A 157 -6.91 5.22 -16.95
C VAL A 157 -6.47 4.36 -18.14
N SER A 158 -7.11 3.23 -18.39
CA SER A 158 -6.63 2.23 -19.35
C SER A 158 -7.52 2.02 -20.57
N GLY A 159 -8.64 2.75 -20.67
CA GLY A 159 -9.58 2.71 -21.79
C GLY A 159 -10.72 1.69 -21.61
N SER A 160 -10.48 0.62 -20.85
CA SER A 160 -11.49 -0.36 -20.42
C SER A 160 -11.07 -1.05 -19.12
N GLU A 161 -11.99 -1.73 -18.44
CA GLU A 161 -11.64 -2.54 -17.26
C GLU A 161 -10.69 -3.68 -17.62
N GLU A 162 -10.88 -4.36 -18.76
CA GLU A 162 -10.03 -5.48 -19.16
C GLU A 162 -8.58 -5.04 -19.39
N ALA A 163 -8.38 -3.88 -20.03
CA ALA A 163 -7.06 -3.29 -20.19
C ALA A 163 -6.45 -2.91 -18.83
N PHE A 164 -7.25 -2.38 -17.91
CA PHE A 164 -6.81 -2.06 -16.56
C PHE A 164 -6.42 -3.31 -15.76
N VAL A 165 -7.18 -4.41 -15.86
CA VAL A 165 -6.86 -5.69 -15.21
C VAL A 165 -5.56 -6.29 -15.79
N ALA A 166 -5.31 -6.13 -17.09
CA ALA A 166 -4.02 -6.50 -17.68
C ALA A 166 -2.87 -5.68 -17.07
N ASP A 167 -3.08 -4.37 -16.87
CA ASP A 167 -2.11 -3.51 -16.18
C ASP A 167 -1.90 -3.93 -14.71
N MET A 168 -2.96 -4.34 -14.00
CA MET A 168 -2.88 -4.83 -12.61
C MET A 168 -2.02 -6.08 -12.51
N ASN A 169 -2.21 -7.04 -13.41
CA ASN A 169 -1.42 -8.27 -13.42
C ASN A 169 0.03 -8.01 -13.83
N ARG A 170 0.28 -7.12 -14.80
CA ARG A 170 1.64 -6.68 -15.16
C ARG A 170 2.34 -6.00 -13.97
N LYS A 171 1.63 -5.15 -13.23
CA LYS A 171 2.16 -4.54 -12.01
C LYS A 171 2.47 -5.58 -10.93
N ALA A 172 1.62 -6.57 -10.75
CA ALA A 172 1.87 -7.67 -9.82
C ALA A 172 3.17 -8.41 -10.17
N GLU A 173 3.41 -8.70 -11.46
CA GLU A 173 4.66 -9.29 -11.94
C GLU A 173 5.88 -8.37 -11.68
N GLU A 174 5.77 -7.07 -11.98
CA GLU A 174 6.83 -6.08 -11.72
C GLU A 174 7.21 -5.99 -10.23
N LEU A 175 6.22 -6.14 -9.34
CA LEU A 175 6.41 -6.12 -7.89
C LEU A 175 6.84 -7.50 -7.32
N GLY A 176 6.88 -8.54 -8.15
CA GLY A 176 7.24 -9.89 -7.72
C GLY A 176 6.17 -10.58 -6.88
N MET A 177 4.90 -10.21 -7.04
CA MET A 177 3.73 -10.80 -6.36
C MET A 177 3.38 -12.15 -6.98
N LYS A 178 4.04 -13.22 -6.52
CA LYS A 178 3.97 -14.56 -7.12
C LYS A 178 2.67 -15.32 -6.83
N ASP A 179 1.92 -14.86 -5.85
CA ASP A 179 0.72 -15.51 -5.35
C ASP A 179 -0.54 -14.70 -5.67
N THR A 180 -0.50 -13.91 -6.74
CA THR A 180 -1.57 -12.97 -7.12
C THR A 180 -2.00 -13.12 -8.57
N HIS A 181 -3.31 -13.08 -8.80
CA HIS A 181 -3.92 -12.94 -10.12
C HIS A 181 -5.25 -12.22 -10.01
N PHE A 182 -5.39 -11.09 -10.70
CA PHE A 182 -6.60 -10.28 -10.72
C PHE A 182 -7.48 -10.64 -11.93
N LEU A 183 -8.80 -10.76 -11.69
CA LEU A 183 -9.80 -10.98 -12.73
C LEU A 183 -10.67 -9.75 -13.01
N ASP A 184 -10.70 -8.80 -12.06
CA ASP A 184 -11.41 -7.53 -12.16
C ASP A 184 -10.63 -6.45 -11.36
N CYS A 185 -11.08 -5.19 -11.42
CA CYS A 185 -10.47 -4.10 -10.66
C CYS A 185 -11.10 -3.88 -9.28
N THR A 186 -12.12 -4.67 -8.90
CA THR A 186 -12.96 -4.40 -7.72
C THR A 186 -12.87 -5.48 -6.64
N GLY A 187 -12.52 -6.71 -7.00
CA GLY A 187 -12.60 -7.92 -6.20
C GLY A 187 -14.02 -8.46 -6.03
N LEU A 188 -14.89 -8.31 -7.03
CA LEU A 188 -16.21 -8.97 -7.08
C LEU A 188 -16.07 -10.41 -7.59
N GLU A 189 -15.16 -10.65 -8.53
CA GLU A 189 -14.83 -11.97 -9.06
C GLU A 189 -13.98 -12.76 -8.06
N ASP A 190 -14.63 -13.57 -7.22
CA ASP A 190 -14.00 -14.33 -6.13
C ASP A 190 -13.10 -15.50 -6.62
N GLU A 191 -12.95 -15.72 -7.93
CA GLU A 191 -11.93 -16.63 -8.49
C GLU A 191 -10.56 -15.96 -8.63
N GLY A 192 -10.50 -14.62 -8.60
CA GLY A 192 -9.26 -13.88 -8.44
C GLY A 192 -8.67 -14.09 -7.05
N TYR A 193 -7.34 -14.06 -6.94
CA TYR A 193 -6.66 -14.39 -5.70
C TYR A 193 -5.41 -13.53 -5.47
N SER A 194 -5.01 -13.46 -4.20
CA SER A 194 -3.74 -12.89 -3.76
C SER A 194 -3.33 -13.60 -2.46
N SER A 195 -2.14 -13.31 -1.94
CA SER A 195 -1.71 -13.73 -0.61
C SER A 195 -1.57 -12.54 0.36
N ALA A 196 -1.48 -12.78 1.67
CA ALA A 196 -1.27 -11.70 2.63
C ALA A 196 0.08 -11.01 2.42
N HIS A 197 1.11 -11.77 2.06
CA HIS A 197 2.43 -11.28 1.67
C HIS A 197 2.33 -10.30 0.49
N ASP A 198 1.67 -10.70 -0.59
CA ASP A 198 1.57 -9.89 -1.80
C ASP A 198 0.69 -8.64 -1.59
N VAL A 199 -0.38 -8.77 -0.80
CA VAL A 199 -1.19 -7.61 -0.36
C VAL A 199 -0.31 -6.61 0.40
N ALA A 200 0.59 -7.08 1.27
CA ALA A 200 1.51 -6.20 1.99
C ALA A 200 2.51 -5.51 1.03
N ILE A 201 2.99 -6.21 -0.01
CA ILE A 201 3.85 -5.63 -1.07
C ILE A 201 3.13 -4.49 -1.79
N MET A 202 1.94 -4.73 -2.37
CA MET A 202 1.23 -3.67 -3.08
C MET A 202 0.79 -2.53 -2.15
N SER A 203 0.43 -2.85 -0.90
CA SER A 203 0.12 -1.83 0.12
C SER A 203 1.33 -0.96 0.42
N ARG A 204 2.52 -1.56 0.52
CA ARG A 204 3.78 -0.85 0.74
C ARG A 204 4.13 0.03 -0.45
N GLU A 205 4.06 -0.50 -1.66
CA GLU A 205 4.35 0.26 -2.88
C GLU A 205 3.45 1.49 -2.96
N LEU A 206 2.14 1.31 -2.77
CA LEU A 206 1.16 2.38 -2.74
C LEU A 206 1.52 3.49 -1.74
N ILE A 207 1.76 3.16 -0.47
CA ILE A 207 1.93 4.19 0.57
C ILE A 207 3.34 4.80 0.62
N VAL A 208 4.35 4.08 0.11
CA VAL A 208 5.74 4.57 0.09
C VAL A 208 6.01 5.41 -1.15
N LYS A 209 5.53 4.98 -2.32
CA LYS A 209 5.74 5.72 -3.58
C LYS A 209 4.70 6.81 -3.80
N HIS A 210 3.46 6.60 -3.35
CA HIS A 210 2.34 7.49 -3.58
C HIS A 210 1.67 7.97 -2.27
N PRO A 211 2.42 8.59 -1.34
CA PRO A 211 1.94 8.88 0.02
C PRO A 211 0.69 9.77 0.08
N LYS A 212 0.38 10.54 -0.97
CA LYS A 212 -0.85 11.33 -1.10
C LYS A 212 -2.11 10.48 -0.97
N ILE A 213 -2.08 9.19 -1.29
CA ILE A 213 -3.25 8.30 -1.13
C ILE A 213 -3.73 8.23 0.32
N LEU A 214 -2.82 8.42 1.30
CA LEU A 214 -3.16 8.42 2.73
C LEU A 214 -4.06 9.59 3.11
N GLU A 215 -4.05 10.69 2.33
CA GLU A 215 -4.99 11.80 2.50
C GLU A 215 -6.43 11.40 2.17
N PHE A 216 -6.64 10.32 1.40
CA PHE A 216 -7.95 9.76 1.09
C PHE A 216 -8.29 8.57 1.99
N THR A 217 -7.38 7.60 2.12
CA THR A 217 -7.63 6.37 2.91
C THR A 217 -7.72 6.64 4.40
N GLY A 218 -7.14 7.74 4.89
CA GLY A 218 -7.22 8.19 6.28
C GLY A 218 -8.49 8.98 6.61
N ILE A 219 -9.33 9.30 5.63
CA ILE A 219 -10.57 10.05 5.87
C ILE A 219 -11.58 9.11 6.53
N ARG A 220 -12.05 9.48 7.72
CA ARG A 220 -13.07 8.70 8.45
C ARG A 220 -14.44 8.78 7.78
N HIS A 221 -14.84 9.99 7.40
CA HIS A 221 -16.14 10.28 6.84
C HIS A 221 -16.02 11.50 5.92
N ASP A 222 -16.69 11.44 4.79
CA ASP A 222 -16.84 12.55 3.85
C ASP A 222 -18.18 12.42 3.13
N THR A 223 -18.42 13.27 2.15
CA THR A 223 -19.59 13.20 1.28
C THR A 223 -19.18 13.19 -0.19
N PHE A 224 -20.10 12.70 -1.01
CA PHE A 224 -20.02 12.68 -2.46
C PHE A 224 -21.26 13.38 -3.04
N ARG A 225 -21.22 13.78 -4.31
CA ARG A 225 -22.36 14.42 -5.01
C ARG A 225 -22.85 15.66 -4.26
N ASN A 226 -21.94 16.61 -3.99
CA ASN A 226 -22.24 17.86 -3.27
C ASN A 226 -22.96 17.66 -1.93
N GLY A 227 -22.65 16.59 -1.19
CA GLY A 227 -23.21 16.34 0.14
C GLY A 227 -24.41 15.39 0.17
N THR A 228 -24.96 14.98 -0.97
CA THR A 228 -26.19 14.16 -0.97
C THR A 228 -25.91 12.67 -0.75
N PHE A 229 -24.65 12.24 -0.87
CA PHE A 229 -24.25 10.86 -0.64
C PHE A 229 -23.19 10.79 0.46
N SER A 230 -23.42 9.97 1.49
CA SER A 230 -22.53 9.82 2.65
C SER A 230 -21.46 8.77 2.38
N LEU A 231 -20.20 9.11 2.62
CA LEU A 231 -19.07 8.18 2.54
C LEU A 231 -18.58 7.89 3.96
N ASP A 232 -18.86 6.69 4.47
CA ASP A 232 -18.32 6.22 5.74
C ASP A 232 -17.21 5.21 5.54
N ASN A 233 -16.03 5.47 6.12
CA ASN A 233 -14.88 4.60 5.91
C ASN A 233 -15.17 3.19 6.45
N THR A 234 -14.96 2.19 5.60
CA THR A 234 -15.16 0.79 5.96
C THR A 234 -14.12 0.31 6.96
N ASN A 235 -12.92 0.89 6.96
CA ASN A 235 -11.87 0.61 7.94
C ASN A 235 -12.12 1.38 9.24
N LYS A 236 -12.67 0.68 10.24
CA LYS A 236 -13.00 1.29 11.53
C LYS A 236 -11.77 1.59 12.41
N LEU A 237 -10.59 1.04 12.10
CA LEU A 237 -9.36 1.37 12.84
C LEU A 237 -8.98 2.85 12.70
N ILE A 238 -9.33 3.52 11.60
CA ILE A 238 -9.11 4.98 11.44
C ILE A 238 -9.75 5.78 12.58
N ARG A 239 -10.89 5.31 13.10
CA ARG A 239 -11.58 5.92 14.24
C ARG A 239 -11.03 5.43 15.59
N PHE A 240 -10.76 4.13 15.72
CA PHE A 240 -10.60 3.46 17.01
C PHE A 240 -9.17 3.00 17.31
N TYR A 241 -8.21 3.26 16.42
CA TYR A 241 -6.79 2.99 16.62
C TYR A 241 -5.98 4.21 16.19
N ALA A 242 -5.36 4.87 17.16
CA ALA A 242 -4.72 6.16 16.93
C ALA A 242 -3.58 6.07 15.89
N ASN A 243 -3.56 7.05 15.00
CA ASN A 243 -2.60 7.20 13.90
C ASN A 243 -2.73 6.17 12.76
N THR A 244 -3.88 5.48 12.66
CA THR A 244 -4.24 4.69 11.49
C THR A 244 -4.74 5.61 10.37
N ASP A 245 -4.15 5.47 9.19
CA ASP A 245 -4.44 6.27 8.00
C ASP A 245 -4.71 5.41 6.75
N GLY A 246 -4.96 4.11 6.92
CA GLY A 246 -5.34 3.22 5.83
C GLY A 246 -5.47 1.75 6.24
N LEU A 247 -5.69 0.82 5.30
CA LEU A 247 -5.85 1.06 3.87
C LEU A 247 -7.23 0.60 3.40
N LYS A 248 -7.52 -0.71 3.49
CA LYS A 248 -8.69 -1.26 2.81
C LYS A 248 -9.23 -2.53 3.45
N THR A 249 -10.55 -2.58 3.62
CA THR A 249 -11.28 -3.80 3.96
C THR A 249 -11.82 -4.50 2.71
N GLY A 250 -12.03 -5.81 2.80
CA GLY A 250 -12.78 -6.61 1.85
C GLY A 250 -13.67 -7.64 2.56
N PHE A 251 -14.79 -8.00 1.93
CA PHE A 251 -15.64 -9.10 2.37
C PHE A 251 -16.43 -9.65 1.18
N THR A 252 -16.45 -10.98 1.06
CA THR A 252 -17.43 -11.79 0.34
C THR A 252 -17.62 -13.08 1.12
N ASN A 253 -18.65 -13.85 0.80
CA ASN A 253 -18.88 -15.15 1.45
C ASN A 253 -17.70 -16.12 1.25
N LYS A 254 -17.04 -16.08 0.08
CA LYS A 254 -15.88 -16.93 -0.22
C LYS A 254 -14.59 -16.40 0.41
N ALA A 255 -14.37 -15.09 0.36
CA ALA A 255 -13.16 -14.45 0.86
C ALA A 255 -13.10 -14.39 2.40
N GLY A 256 -14.24 -14.35 3.08
CA GLY A 256 -14.30 -14.01 4.51
C GLY A 256 -13.97 -12.54 4.75
N PHE A 257 -13.64 -12.18 5.99
CA PHE A 257 -13.35 -10.79 6.34
C PHE A 257 -11.86 -10.46 6.15
N ASN A 258 -11.54 -9.54 5.24
CA ASN A 258 -10.17 -9.17 4.89
C ASN A 258 -9.86 -7.72 5.26
N LEU A 259 -8.65 -7.43 5.73
CA LEU A 259 -8.16 -6.07 6.02
C LEU A 259 -6.67 -5.98 5.76
N THR A 260 -6.28 -4.94 5.02
CA THR A 260 -4.93 -4.36 5.07
C THR A 260 -5.02 -3.00 5.74
N ALA A 261 -4.25 -2.81 6.80
CA ALA A 261 -4.22 -1.60 7.59
C ALA A 261 -2.80 -1.06 7.72
N THR A 262 -2.65 0.27 7.77
CA THR A 262 -1.38 0.91 8.09
C THR A 262 -1.54 1.93 9.21
N THR A 263 -0.54 1.96 10.08
CA THR A 263 -0.46 2.88 11.20
C THR A 263 0.98 3.37 11.32
N LYS A 264 1.15 4.66 11.56
CA LYS A 264 2.47 5.24 11.84
C LYS A 264 2.52 5.76 13.27
N ARG A 265 3.54 5.34 14.04
CA ARG A 265 3.85 5.92 15.35
C ARG A 265 5.32 6.30 15.36
N ASN A 266 5.61 7.57 15.65
CA ASN A 266 6.94 8.13 15.52
C ASN A 266 7.49 7.87 14.10
N ASN A 267 8.65 7.24 13.99
CA ASN A 267 9.30 6.90 12.71
C ASN A 267 8.98 5.50 12.20
N LEU A 268 8.20 4.70 12.94
CA LEU A 268 7.82 3.34 12.55
C LEU A 268 6.43 3.34 11.89
N ARG A 269 6.36 2.89 10.63
CA ARG A 269 5.10 2.64 9.94
C ARG A 269 4.95 1.14 9.70
N LEU A 270 3.87 0.58 10.19
CA LEU A 270 3.56 -0.85 10.04
C LEU A 270 2.42 -1.03 9.04
N ILE A 271 2.47 -2.14 8.32
CA ILE A 271 1.39 -2.66 7.46
C ILE A 271 0.99 -4.00 8.04
N SER A 272 -0.28 -4.13 8.45
CA SER A 272 -0.86 -5.39 8.93
C SER A 272 -1.88 -5.86 7.91
N VAL A 273 -1.76 -7.11 7.48
CA VAL A 273 -2.73 -7.76 6.60
C VAL A 273 -3.27 -9.00 7.30
N VAL A 274 -4.59 -9.14 7.30
CA VAL A 274 -5.31 -10.35 7.74
C VAL A 274 -6.33 -10.72 6.67
N LEU A 275 -6.36 -11.98 6.27
CA LEU A 275 -7.24 -12.53 5.24
C LEU A 275 -8.03 -13.73 5.77
N GLY A 276 -9.29 -13.84 5.38
CA GLY A 276 -10.16 -14.97 5.70
C GLY A 276 -10.61 -15.02 7.15
N GLU A 277 -10.81 -13.88 7.80
CA GLU A 277 -11.28 -13.82 9.18
C GLU A 277 -12.75 -14.27 9.27
N PRO A 278 -13.17 -14.85 10.41
CA PRO A 278 -14.52 -15.40 10.56
C PRO A 278 -15.60 -14.32 10.71
N ASP A 279 -15.24 -13.13 11.23
CA ASP A 279 -16.17 -12.04 11.46
C ASP A 279 -15.49 -10.66 11.42
N SER A 280 -16.29 -9.62 11.24
CA SER A 280 -15.85 -8.23 11.15
C SER A 280 -15.05 -7.76 12.37
N ASN A 281 -15.47 -8.10 13.60
CA ASN A 281 -14.80 -7.65 14.82
C ASN A 281 -13.46 -8.36 15.01
N THR A 282 -13.38 -9.67 14.75
CA THR A 282 -12.13 -10.44 14.79
C THR A 282 -11.10 -9.85 13.84
N ARG A 283 -11.47 -9.56 12.58
CA ARG A 283 -10.58 -8.92 11.61
C ARG A 283 -9.91 -7.65 12.14
N PHE A 284 -10.68 -6.76 12.77
CA PHE A 284 -10.13 -5.53 13.33
C PHE A 284 -9.27 -5.78 14.58
N ALA A 285 -9.67 -6.76 15.40
CA ALA A 285 -8.93 -7.12 16.60
C ALA A 285 -7.55 -7.72 16.27
N GLU A 286 -7.48 -8.64 15.32
CA GLU A 286 -6.23 -9.32 14.95
C GLU A 286 -5.27 -8.40 14.21
N ALA A 287 -5.76 -7.59 13.27
CA ALA A 287 -4.94 -6.57 12.61
C ALA A 287 -4.37 -5.55 13.62
N ARG A 288 -5.19 -5.10 14.58
CA ARG A 288 -4.71 -4.25 15.67
C ARG A 288 -3.68 -4.97 16.54
N LYS A 289 -3.90 -6.25 16.86
CA LYS A 289 -2.98 -7.03 17.71
C LYS A 289 -1.61 -7.19 17.05
N LEU A 290 -1.57 -7.42 15.75
CA LEU A 290 -0.33 -7.45 14.96
C LEU A 290 0.41 -6.11 15.05
N MET A 291 -0.29 -4.99 14.84
CA MET A 291 0.31 -3.66 14.99
C MET A 291 0.82 -3.41 16.43
N ASP A 292 0.04 -3.76 17.45
CA ASP A 292 0.43 -3.62 18.85
C ASP A 292 1.70 -4.44 19.15
N TYR A 293 1.82 -5.65 18.60
CA TYR A 293 3.05 -6.45 18.68
C TYR A 293 4.24 -5.75 18.02
N GLY A 294 4.08 -5.22 16.80
CA GLY A 294 5.16 -4.51 16.12
C GLY A 294 5.64 -3.28 16.89
N PHE A 295 4.72 -2.44 17.36
CA PHE A 295 5.07 -1.25 18.15
C PHE A 295 5.59 -1.58 19.55
N ALA A 296 5.23 -2.74 20.12
CA ALA A 296 5.74 -3.17 21.40
C ALA A 296 7.19 -3.68 21.29
N ASN A 297 7.52 -4.41 20.23
CA ASN A 297 8.80 -5.13 20.11
C ASN A 297 9.85 -4.43 19.25
N TYR A 298 9.46 -3.50 18.39
CA TYR A 298 10.39 -2.84 17.47
C TYR A 298 10.40 -1.32 17.63
N GLU A 299 11.52 -0.71 17.23
CA GLU A 299 11.69 0.73 17.12
C GLU A 299 12.59 1.07 15.93
N VAL A 300 12.41 2.26 15.37
CA VAL A 300 13.29 2.82 14.34
C VAL A 300 14.28 3.75 15.02
N VAL A 301 15.57 3.42 14.92
CA VAL A 301 16.65 4.25 15.46
C VAL A 301 17.24 5.08 14.33
N SER A 302 17.14 6.41 14.43
CA SER A 302 17.87 7.35 13.59
C SER A 302 19.35 7.33 13.97
N LEU A 303 20.24 7.16 12.99
CA LEU A 303 21.67 6.94 13.24
C LEU A 303 22.50 8.15 12.80
N ASP A 304 22.44 8.49 11.52
CA ASP A 304 23.27 9.54 10.91
C ASP A 304 22.42 10.41 9.97
N LYS A 305 22.84 11.65 9.77
CA LYS A 305 22.10 12.62 8.94
C LYS A 305 22.75 12.80 7.58
N LYS A 306 21.92 13.12 6.58
CA LYS A 306 22.37 13.50 5.25
C LYS A 306 23.45 14.59 5.33
N GLY A 307 24.56 14.37 4.62
CA GLY A 307 25.66 15.33 4.52
C GLY A 307 26.72 15.24 5.62
N GLU A 308 26.51 14.43 6.68
CA GLU A 308 27.58 14.14 7.64
C GLU A 308 28.74 13.40 6.96
N LEU A 309 29.97 13.79 7.26
CA LEU A 309 31.17 13.25 6.61
C LEU A 309 31.61 11.94 7.28
N VAL A 310 31.89 10.93 6.47
CA VAL A 310 32.25 9.58 6.94
C VAL A 310 33.74 9.29 6.75
N GLY A 311 34.31 9.78 5.65
CA GLY A 311 35.70 9.51 5.32
C GLY A 311 36.15 10.21 4.05
N ASN A 312 37.40 9.97 3.66
CA ASN A 312 38.04 10.59 2.52
C ASN A 312 38.45 9.53 1.50
N ILE A 313 38.24 9.82 0.22
CA ILE A 313 38.57 8.94 -0.90
C ILE A 313 39.57 9.62 -1.81
N SER A 314 40.58 8.88 -2.26
CA SER A 314 41.60 9.40 -3.18
C SER A 314 41.04 9.57 -4.59
N VAL A 315 41.36 10.70 -5.23
CA VAL A 315 40.90 11.03 -6.58
C VAL A 315 42.09 11.16 -7.53
N LYS A 316 42.14 10.28 -8.55
CA LYS A 316 43.07 10.37 -9.68
C LYS A 316 42.64 11.40 -10.69
N LYS A 317 43.63 12.09 -11.27
CA LYS A 317 43.47 13.06 -12.37
C LYS A 317 42.51 14.22 -12.05
N GLY A 318 42.23 14.45 -10.76
CA GLY A 318 41.37 15.53 -10.29
C GLY A 318 42.11 16.83 -10.03
N THR A 319 41.38 17.94 -10.05
CA THR A 319 41.85 19.24 -9.52
C THR A 319 42.21 19.11 -8.04
N LYS A 320 41.42 18.32 -7.29
CA LYS A 320 41.70 17.83 -5.93
C LYS A 320 42.15 16.36 -5.96
N LEU A 321 42.95 15.98 -4.98
CA LEU A 321 43.44 14.59 -4.83
C LEU A 321 42.60 13.77 -3.85
N ILE A 322 41.67 14.41 -3.14
CA ILE A 322 40.79 13.79 -2.15
C ILE A 322 39.40 14.40 -2.34
N VAL A 323 38.37 13.57 -2.17
CA VAL A 323 36.97 13.97 -2.01
C VAL A 323 36.42 13.32 -0.74
N SER A 324 35.57 14.02 0.01
CA SER A 324 34.97 13.43 1.21
C SER A 324 33.69 12.68 0.85
N ALA A 325 33.54 11.48 1.41
CA ALA A 325 32.31 10.73 1.40
C ALA A 325 31.38 11.23 2.50
N ALA A 326 30.12 11.46 2.16
CA ALA A 326 29.06 11.90 3.05
C ALA A 326 27.84 10.99 2.94
N TYR A 327 26.98 10.96 3.95
CA TYR A 327 25.70 10.25 3.84
C TYR A 327 24.81 10.87 2.76
N GLY A 328 24.34 10.06 1.81
CA GLY A 328 23.45 10.51 0.73
C GLY A 328 22.02 10.84 1.20
N SER A 329 21.59 10.22 2.30
CA SER A 329 20.29 10.40 2.94
C SER A 329 20.43 10.31 4.46
N ASP A 330 19.37 10.71 5.18
CA ASP A 330 19.24 10.35 6.59
C ASP A 330 19.19 8.81 6.70
N THR A 331 19.85 8.26 7.72
CA THR A 331 19.90 6.82 7.95
C THR A 331 19.11 6.44 9.19
N SER A 332 18.31 5.40 9.05
CA SER A 332 17.54 4.84 10.16
C SER A 332 17.32 3.36 9.96
N VAL A 333 17.45 2.58 11.03
CA VAL A 333 17.30 1.12 10.97
C VAL A 333 16.22 0.66 11.93
N LEU A 334 15.47 -0.37 11.50
CA LEU A 334 14.51 -1.06 12.34
C LEU A 334 15.25 -2.07 13.23
N VAL A 335 15.07 -1.97 14.54
CA VAL A 335 15.67 -2.86 15.51
C VAL A 335 14.64 -3.37 16.51
N ALA A 336 14.90 -4.53 17.10
CA ALA A 336 14.15 -4.94 18.27
C ALA A 336 14.48 -4.00 19.44
N LYS A 337 13.48 -3.70 20.27
CA LYS A 337 13.67 -2.82 21.41
C LYS A 337 14.71 -3.39 22.36
N GLY A 338 15.62 -2.52 22.80
CA GLY A 338 16.76 -2.91 23.64
C GLY A 338 18.02 -3.30 22.85
N GLU A 339 17.93 -3.48 21.52
CA GLU A 339 19.10 -3.83 20.70
C GLU A 339 19.83 -2.62 20.10
N LYS A 340 19.35 -1.40 20.37
CA LYS A 340 19.98 -0.16 19.90
C LYS A 340 21.48 -0.07 20.22
N GLY A 341 21.90 -0.59 21.38
CA GLY A 341 23.31 -0.55 21.82
C GLY A 341 24.22 -1.55 21.09
N LYS A 342 23.65 -2.51 20.36
CA LYS A 342 24.40 -3.54 19.61
C LYS A 342 24.68 -3.15 18.16
N ILE A 343 24.28 -1.95 17.73
CA ILE A 343 24.44 -1.51 16.35
C ILE A 343 25.92 -1.22 16.08
N GLU A 344 26.50 -1.99 15.18
CA GLU A 344 27.85 -1.79 14.65
C GLU A 344 27.76 -1.10 13.28
N LYS A 345 28.73 -0.22 13.00
CA LYS A 345 28.84 0.52 11.74
C LYS A 345 30.03 0.00 10.95
N GLU A 346 29.80 -0.42 9.72
CA GLU A 346 30.85 -0.82 8.77
C GLU A 346 30.82 0.10 7.55
N VAL A 347 31.92 0.81 7.33
CA VAL A 347 32.09 1.75 6.21
C VAL A 347 32.84 1.05 5.08
N VAL A 348 32.21 0.96 3.91
CA VAL A 348 32.80 0.38 2.69
C VAL A 348 32.95 1.49 1.65
N LEU A 349 34.15 2.10 1.58
CA LEU A 349 34.45 3.12 0.58
C LEU A 349 35.09 2.51 -0.67
N THR A 350 34.82 3.13 -1.82
CA THR A 350 35.59 2.87 -3.03
C THR A 350 37.05 3.28 -2.76
N PRO A 351 38.04 2.41 -3.05
CA PRO A 351 39.43 2.68 -2.70
C PRO A 351 39.99 3.90 -3.43
N GLU A 352 39.52 4.16 -4.66
CA GLU A 352 39.99 5.27 -5.47
C GLU A 352 38.96 5.65 -6.55
N LEU A 353 38.84 6.94 -6.83
CA LEU A 353 37.99 7.49 -7.89
C LEU A 353 38.83 8.14 -8.99
N THR A 354 38.30 8.22 -10.21
CA THR A 354 38.94 8.96 -11.31
C THR A 354 38.06 10.14 -11.71
N ALA A 355 38.64 11.33 -11.81
CA ALA A 355 37.90 12.53 -12.21
C ALA A 355 37.32 12.45 -13.65
N PRO A 356 36.15 13.07 -13.93
CA PRO A 356 35.39 13.92 -13.02
C PRO A 356 34.63 13.11 -11.96
N VAL A 357 34.59 13.64 -10.73
CA VAL A 357 33.68 13.17 -9.66
C VAL A 357 32.59 14.21 -9.51
N GLU A 358 31.33 13.78 -9.55
CA GLU A 358 30.18 14.65 -9.37
C GLU A 358 29.69 14.63 -7.92
N ILE A 359 29.20 15.76 -7.43
CA ILE A 359 28.51 15.82 -6.14
C ILE A 359 27.31 14.87 -6.16
N ASN A 360 27.06 14.19 -5.03
CA ASN A 360 26.06 13.13 -4.90
C ASN A 360 26.35 11.85 -5.72
N GLN A 361 27.47 11.76 -6.43
CA GLN A 361 27.90 10.48 -7.02
C GLN A 361 28.11 9.46 -5.91
N LYS A 362 27.59 8.23 -6.05
CA LYS A 362 27.84 7.13 -5.12
C LYS A 362 29.34 6.80 -5.09
N VAL A 363 29.92 6.80 -3.90
CA VAL A 363 31.33 6.54 -3.64
C VAL A 363 31.59 5.45 -2.60
N GLY A 364 30.54 4.88 -2.02
CA GLY A 364 30.63 3.75 -1.11
C GLY A 364 29.28 3.41 -0.50
N ASP A 365 29.32 2.52 0.48
CA ASP A 365 28.18 2.08 1.26
C ASP A 365 28.52 2.17 2.76
N ILE A 366 27.52 2.51 3.57
CA ILE A 366 27.55 2.31 5.02
C ILE A 366 26.60 1.15 5.33
N ILE A 367 27.10 0.16 6.07
CA ILE A 367 26.37 -1.03 6.47
C ILE A 367 26.23 -1.01 7.99
N TYR A 368 25.00 -1.13 8.48
CA TYR A 368 24.72 -1.29 9.91
C TYR A 368 24.47 -2.75 10.21
N LYS A 369 25.12 -3.27 11.26
CA LYS A 369 25.03 -4.68 11.66
C LYS A 369 24.61 -4.82 13.11
N ILE A 370 23.89 -5.90 13.42
CA ILE A 370 23.62 -6.37 14.78
C ILE A 370 23.99 -7.84 14.84
N ASP A 371 24.88 -8.21 15.76
CA ASP A 371 25.36 -9.59 15.94
C ASP A 371 25.84 -10.20 14.60
N GLY A 372 26.52 -9.38 13.77
CA GLY A 372 27.02 -9.74 12.44
C GLY A 372 26.00 -9.70 11.29
N ASN A 373 24.71 -9.57 11.57
CA ASN A 373 23.65 -9.50 10.54
C ASN A 373 23.41 -8.08 10.06
N GLU A 374 23.36 -7.86 8.75
CA GLU A 374 23.03 -6.56 8.15
C GLU A 374 21.57 -6.17 8.45
N VAL A 375 21.39 -5.03 9.11
CA VAL A 375 20.08 -4.44 9.44
C VAL A 375 19.74 -3.22 8.59
N GLY A 376 20.72 -2.67 7.86
CA GLY A 376 20.50 -1.60 6.91
C GLY A 376 21.76 -1.24 6.13
N ARG A 377 21.57 -0.79 4.89
CA ARG A 377 22.63 -0.35 3.99
C ARG A 377 22.21 0.94 3.31
N PHE A 378 23.09 1.93 3.30
CA PHE A 378 22.82 3.24 2.73
C PHE A 378 24.00 3.72 1.88
N ASP A 379 23.69 4.56 0.90
CA ASP A 379 24.68 5.09 -0.04
C ASP A 379 25.50 6.21 0.62
N LEU A 380 26.83 6.11 0.47
CA LEU A 380 27.75 7.20 0.71
C LEU A 380 28.04 7.89 -0.62
N VAL A 381 27.96 9.21 -0.62
CA VAL A 381 28.07 10.05 -1.81
C VAL A 381 29.20 11.07 -1.70
N ALA A 382 29.74 11.50 -2.83
CA ALA A 382 30.72 12.58 -2.88
C ALA A 382 30.10 13.91 -2.41
N ASN A 383 30.75 14.59 -1.48
CA ASN A 383 30.27 15.86 -0.94
C ASN A 383 30.52 17.07 -1.86
N GLU A 384 31.37 16.92 -2.88
CA GLU A 384 31.71 18.01 -3.79
C GLU A 384 32.14 17.50 -5.18
N ASN A 385 32.13 18.42 -6.15
CA ASN A 385 32.61 18.17 -7.50
C ASN A 385 34.14 18.20 -7.55
N VAL A 386 34.75 17.19 -8.20
CA VAL A 386 36.18 17.18 -8.54
C VAL A 386 36.36 17.07 -10.05
N SER A 387 36.59 18.20 -10.71
CA SER A 387 36.84 18.26 -12.15
C SER A 387 38.17 17.63 -12.54
N ARG A 388 38.32 17.23 -13.80
CA ARG A 388 39.62 16.80 -14.35
C ARG A 388 40.64 17.93 -14.29
N ILE A 389 41.86 17.61 -13.90
CA ILE A 389 42.99 18.53 -13.99
C ILE A 389 43.37 18.73 -15.46
N SER A 390 43.62 19.98 -15.86
CA SER A 390 44.09 20.28 -17.21
C SER A 390 45.57 19.89 -17.38
N PHE A 391 45.98 19.59 -18.61
CA PHE A 391 47.37 19.21 -18.92
C PHE A 391 48.38 20.26 -18.45
N ALA A 392 48.10 21.55 -18.68
CA ALA A 392 48.94 22.66 -18.22
C ALA A 392 49.13 22.65 -16.69
N LYS A 393 48.04 22.43 -15.92
CA LYS A 393 48.10 22.34 -14.45
C LYS A 393 48.85 21.10 -13.98
N LEU A 394 48.71 19.97 -14.69
CA LEU A 394 49.45 18.75 -14.39
C LEU A 394 50.96 18.95 -14.61
N PHE A 395 51.34 19.59 -15.73
CA PHE A 395 52.72 19.91 -16.07
C PHE A 395 53.36 20.84 -15.02
N THR A 396 52.70 21.94 -14.64
CA THR A 396 53.20 22.82 -13.59
C THR A 396 53.40 22.11 -12.26
N ARG A 397 52.49 21.18 -11.89
CA ARG A 397 52.56 20.41 -10.64
C ARG A 397 53.72 19.43 -10.62
N LEU A 398 54.04 18.82 -11.77
CA LEU A 398 55.21 17.96 -11.94
C LEU A 398 56.51 18.76 -11.84
N VAL A 399 56.60 19.88 -12.54
CA VAL A 399 57.77 20.76 -12.52
C VAL A 399 58.01 21.30 -11.10
N SER A 400 56.99 21.80 -10.41
CA SER A 400 57.13 22.29 -9.03
C SER A 400 57.58 21.21 -8.05
N ARG A 401 57.08 19.98 -8.22
CA ARG A 401 57.44 18.85 -7.36
C ARG A 401 58.88 18.41 -7.60
N TRP A 402 59.37 18.47 -8.84
CA TRP A 402 60.76 18.20 -9.19
C TRP A 402 61.72 19.23 -8.57
N PHE A 403 61.40 20.52 -8.63
CA PHE A 403 62.24 21.56 -8.00
C PHE A 403 62.24 21.50 -6.46
N ASN A 404 61.16 21.04 -5.83
CA ASN A 404 61.10 20.86 -4.38
C ASN A 404 61.77 19.55 -3.89
N LEU A 405 61.92 18.54 -4.75
CA LEU A 405 62.67 17.31 -4.44
C LEU A 405 64.19 17.56 -4.31
N GLY A 406 64.72 18.64 -4.88
CA GLY A 406 66.12 19.05 -4.74
C GLY A 406 66.44 19.89 -3.50
N ARG A 407 65.48 20.06 -2.57
CA ARG A 407 65.61 20.88 -1.35
C ARG A 407 65.41 20.09 -0.04
N ALA A 408 65.42 18.76 -0.09
CA ALA A 408 65.42 17.89 1.09
C ALA A 408 66.84 17.49 1.48
#